data_AF-A0A935M0H0-F1
#
_entry.id   AF-A0A935M0H0-F1
#
_cell.length_a   1.000
_cell.length_b   1.000
_cell.length_c   1.000
_cell.angle_alpha   90.00
_cell.angle_beta   90.00
_cell.angle_gamma   90.00
#
_symmetry.space_group_name_H-M   'P 1'
#
loop_
_entity.id
_entity.type
_entity.pdbx_description
1 polymer ?
#
loop_
_entity_poly.entity_id
_entity_poly.type
_entity_poly.pdbx_seq_one_letter_code
_entity_poly.pdbx_strand_id
1 'polypeptide(L)'
;MQSTFDEVAKEHKFEKAHGGWFLESPECIVVLDLQKSNYGDHYEMNVKIYAQGMFGRTYARCKDLVKQDIGNAFTRQPDEYRDVFDFSMLMDDNRRKHRLKELFRVFINPLTEKALSRHGLKELGARGRVYLLPAVKAEL
;
A
#
# COMPACT_ATOMS: atom_id res chain seq x y z
N MET A 1 -12.81 2.43 11.78
CA MET A 1 -11.66 2.54 10.85
C MET A 1 -11.62 1.43 9.80
N GLN A 2 -11.48 0.15 10.17
CA GLN A 2 -11.33 -0.91 9.17
C GLN A 2 -12.51 -0.97 8.17
N SER A 3 -13.75 -0.81 8.65
CA SER A 3 -14.93 -0.74 7.79
C SER A 3 -14.89 0.44 6.80
N THR A 4 -14.52 1.63 7.27
CA THR A 4 -14.35 2.82 6.41
C THR A 4 -13.25 2.62 5.38
N PHE A 5 -12.13 2.00 5.77
CA PHE A 5 -11.05 1.69 4.85
C PHE A 5 -11.45 0.64 3.83
N ASP A 6 -12.19 -0.40 4.24
CA ASP A 6 -12.74 -1.42 3.35
C ASP A 6 -13.62 -0.80 2.26
N GLU A 7 -14.52 0.10 2.64
CA GLU A 7 -15.41 0.81 1.70
C GLU A 7 -14.60 1.60 0.67
N VAL A 8 -13.66 2.44 1.12
CA VAL A 8 -12.86 3.29 0.22
C VAL A 8 -11.94 2.44 -0.66
N ALA A 9 -11.28 1.44 -0.10
CA ALA A 9 -10.40 0.55 -0.87
C ALA A 9 -11.18 -0.18 -1.98
N LYS A 10 -12.40 -0.65 -1.67
CA LYS A 10 -13.30 -1.30 -2.64
C LYS A 10 -13.74 -0.35 -3.75
N GLU A 11 -14.04 0.92 -3.44
CA GLU A 11 -14.33 1.96 -4.45
C GLU A 11 -13.17 2.11 -5.46
N HIS A 12 -11.94 1.81 -5.03
CA HIS A 12 -10.71 1.87 -5.84
C HIS A 12 -10.23 0.50 -6.33
N LYS A 13 -11.14 -0.49 -6.45
CA LYS A 13 -10.90 -1.84 -7.02
C LYS A 13 -9.95 -2.72 -6.22
N PHE A 14 -9.59 -2.34 -4.99
CA PHE A 14 -8.85 -3.27 -4.14
C PHE A 14 -9.77 -4.36 -3.61
N GLU A 15 -9.26 -5.58 -3.60
CA GLU A 15 -9.96 -6.74 -3.08
C GLU A 15 -9.40 -7.13 -1.71
N LYS A 16 -10.27 -7.23 -0.71
CA LYS A 16 -9.86 -7.61 0.64
C LYS A 16 -9.62 -9.12 0.72
N ALA A 17 -8.43 -9.52 1.16
CA ALA A 17 -8.10 -10.93 1.43
C ALA A 17 -7.04 -11.02 2.53
N HIS A 18 -7.01 -12.12 3.29
CA HIS A 18 -5.94 -12.42 4.27
C HIS A 18 -5.58 -11.31 5.30
N GLY A 19 -6.44 -10.32 5.51
CA GLY A 19 -6.20 -9.16 6.39
C GLY A 19 -5.57 -7.94 5.72
N GLY A 20 -5.41 -7.95 4.40
CA GLY A 20 -4.95 -6.80 3.60
C GLY A 20 -5.85 -6.55 2.38
N TRP A 21 -5.48 -5.54 1.59
CA TRP A 21 -6.19 -5.14 0.37
C TRP A 21 -5.27 -5.26 -0.83
N PHE A 22 -5.70 -6.02 -1.83
CA PHE A 22 -4.89 -6.41 -2.98
C PHE A 22 -5.36 -5.70 -4.24
N LEU A 23 -4.41 -5.25 -5.04
CA LEU A 23 -4.63 -4.82 -6.41
C LEU A 23 -3.53 -5.44 -7.27
N GLU A 24 -3.88 -6.09 -8.37
CA GLU A 24 -2.93 -6.90 -9.13
C GLU A 24 -3.04 -6.71 -10.64
N SER A 25 -1.96 -7.10 -11.30
CA SER A 25 -1.77 -7.13 -12.74
C SER A 25 -0.94 -8.37 -13.08
N PRO A 26 -0.78 -8.72 -14.37
CA PRO A 26 0.13 -9.79 -14.77
C PRO A 26 1.59 -9.56 -14.35
N GLU A 27 1.99 -8.32 -14.10
CA GLU A 27 3.38 -7.96 -13.77
C GLU A 27 3.62 -7.74 -12.28
N CYS A 28 2.63 -7.25 -11.53
CA CYS A 28 2.83 -6.79 -10.16
C CYS A 28 1.58 -6.99 -9.29
N ILE A 29 1.80 -7.25 -7.99
CA ILE A 29 0.79 -7.25 -6.93
C ILE A 29 1.11 -6.11 -5.96
N VAL A 30 0.13 -5.24 -5.71
CA VAL A 30 0.17 -4.22 -4.66
C VAL A 30 -0.69 -4.67 -3.49
N VAL A 31 -0.14 -4.55 -2.27
CA VAL A 31 -0.82 -4.87 -1.02
C VAL A 31 -0.83 -3.64 -0.12
N LEU A 32 -2.03 -3.22 0.29
CA LEU A 32 -2.20 -2.31 1.41
C LEU A 32 -2.40 -3.14 2.68
N ASP A 33 -1.66 -2.80 3.73
CA ASP A 33 -1.68 -3.48 5.02
C ASP A 33 -1.77 -2.44 6.14
N LEU A 34 -2.81 -2.53 6.97
CA LEU A 34 -2.97 -1.67 8.14
C LEU A 34 -2.38 -2.37 9.37
N GLN A 35 -1.19 -1.92 9.76
CA GLN A 35 -0.48 -2.45 10.90
C GLN A 35 -0.78 -1.61 12.14
N LYS A 36 -1.41 -2.20 13.16
CA LYS A 36 -1.63 -1.52 14.44
C LYS A 36 -0.30 -1.28 15.14
N SER A 37 -0.10 -0.07 15.66
CA SER A 37 1.08 0.24 16.48
C SER A 37 0.99 -0.44 17.84
N ASN A 38 2.15 -0.89 18.34
CA ASN A 38 2.28 -1.40 19.71
C ASN A 38 2.51 -0.29 20.74
N TYR A 39 2.76 0.95 20.28
CA TYR A 39 3.21 2.07 21.12
C TYR A 39 2.20 3.22 21.21
N GLY A 40 1.06 3.12 20.51
CA GLY A 40 0.01 4.13 20.57
C GLY A 40 -1.25 3.68 19.85
N ASP A 41 -2.33 4.44 20.00
CA ASP A 41 -3.61 4.15 19.34
C ASP A 41 -3.62 4.73 17.91
N HIS A 42 -2.78 4.15 17.06
CA HIS A 42 -2.72 4.48 15.64
C HIS A 42 -2.38 3.25 14.81
N TYR A 43 -2.60 3.38 13.51
CA TYR A 43 -2.19 2.42 12.51
C TYR A 43 -1.13 3.03 11.60
N GLU A 44 -0.25 2.18 11.07
CA GLU A 44 0.58 2.48 9.91
C GLU A 44 -0.02 1.80 8.69
N MET A 45 -0.09 2.50 7.56
CA MET A 45 -0.53 1.92 6.29
C MET A 45 0.69 1.60 5.43
N ASN A 46 1.05 0.33 5.45
CA ASN A 46 2.12 -0.20 4.61
C ASN A 46 1.61 -0.40 3.18
N VAL A 47 2.38 0.05 2.20
CA VAL A 47 2.16 -0.23 0.77
C VAL A 47 3.32 -1.10 0.28
N LYS A 48 3.02 -2.36 0.01
CA LYS A 48 3.98 -3.39 -0.43
C LYS A 48 3.74 -3.73 -1.89
N ILE A 49 4.80 -3.80 -2.68
CA ILE A 49 4.70 -4.07 -4.12
C ILE A 49 5.58 -5.28 -4.46
N TYR A 50 4.99 -6.27 -5.11
CA TYR A 50 5.64 -7.51 -5.52
C TYR A 50 5.64 -7.58 -7.05
N ALA A 51 6.81 -7.63 -7.67
CA ALA A 51 6.95 -7.76 -9.12
C ALA A 51 7.18 -9.23 -9.50
N GLN A 52 6.40 -9.73 -10.45
CA GLN A 52 6.49 -11.10 -10.94
C GLN A 52 7.85 -11.38 -11.59
N GLY A 53 8.34 -12.59 -11.38
CA GLY A 53 9.64 -13.04 -11.88
C GLY A 53 10.84 -12.55 -11.06
N MET A 54 10.65 -11.68 -10.06
CA MET A 54 11.74 -11.21 -9.20
C MET A 54 12.37 -12.35 -8.41
N PHE A 55 13.68 -12.49 -8.58
CA PHE A 55 14.53 -13.54 -8.05
C PHE A 55 13.99 -14.93 -8.41
N GLY A 56 13.42 -15.08 -9.60
CA GLY A 56 12.78 -16.31 -10.08
C GLY A 56 11.48 -16.66 -9.36
N ARG A 57 10.86 -15.71 -8.63
CA ARG A 57 9.63 -15.96 -7.88
C ARG A 57 8.38 -15.57 -8.66
N THR A 58 7.35 -16.40 -8.51
CA THR A 58 5.98 -16.07 -8.89
C THR A 58 5.18 -15.80 -7.63
N TYR A 59 4.61 -14.61 -7.51
CA TYR A 59 3.80 -14.21 -6.38
C TYR A 59 2.33 -14.49 -6.66
N ALA A 60 1.61 -14.98 -5.65
CA ALA A 60 0.17 -15.12 -5.65
C ALA A 60 -0.38 -14.55 -4.34
N ARG A 61 -1.64 -14.11 -4.34
CA ARG A 61 -2.26 -13.58 -3.12
C ARG A 61 -2.22 -14.62 -2.00
N CYS A 62 -1.56 -14.26 -0.90
CA CYS A 62 -1.51 -15.09 0.29
C CYS A 62 -1.29 -14.23 1.53
N LYS A 63 -1.45 -14.86 2.69
CA LYS A 63 -1.27 -14.21 4.00
C LYS A 63 0.16 -13.71 4.22
N ASP A 64 1.15 -14.34 3.63
CA ASP A 64 2.56 -14.00 3.85
C ASP A 64 2.94 -12.68 3.17
N LEU A 65 2.33 -12.37 2.00
CA LEU A 65 2.48 -11.07 1.34
C LEU A 65 1.92 -9.91 2.18
N VAL A 66 0.98 -10.19 3.09
CA VAL A 66 0.45 -9.20 4.03
C VAL A 66 1.35 -9.14 5.27
N LYS A 67 1.69 -10.28 5.88
CA LYS A 67 2.19 -10.32 7.27
C LYS A 67 3.70 -10.38 7.45
N GLN A 68 4.45 -10.93 6.50
CA GLN A 68 5.85 -11.28 6.72
C GLN A 68 6.80 -10.60 5.75
N ASP A 69 6.37 -10.40 4.51
CA ASP A 69 7.22 -9.83 3.48
C ASP A 69 7.11 -8.29 3.45
N ILE A 70 8.22 -7.64 3.11
CA ILE A 70 8.32 -6.18 2.93
C ILE A 70 8.01 -5.76 1.49
N GLY A 71 7.93 -6.72 0.56
CA GLY A 71 7.77 -6.47 -0.87
C GLY A 71 9.10 -6.22 -1.59
N ASN A 72 9.07 -6.26 -2.92
CA ASN A 72 10.20 -5.83 -3.74
C ASN A 72 10.33 -4.30 -3.71
N ALA A 73 9.22 -3.59 -3.56
CA ALA A 73 9.19 -2.18 -3.21
C ALA A 73 8.27 -1.91 -2.02
N PHE A 74 8.62 -0.89 -1.25
CA PHE A 74 7.91 -0.53 -0.03
C PHE A 74 7.76 0.99 0.10
N THR A 75 6.60 1.42 0.58
CA THR A 75 6.36 2.79 1.06
C THR A 75 5.25 2.81 2.10
N ARG A 76 5.00 3.97 2.71
CA ARG A 76 3.89 4.21 3.65
C ARG A 76 3.04 5.40 3.21
N GLN A 77 1.94 5.63 3.91
CA GLN A 77 1.19 6.89 3.76
C GLN A 77 2.11 8.09 3.98
N PRO A 78 1.94 9.19 3.22
CA PRO A 78 2.62 10.44 3.52
C PRO A 78 2.25 10.97 4.90
N ASP A 79 3.19 11.63 5.58
CA ASP A 79 3.00 12.17 6.93
C ASP A 79 1.80 13.12 7.04
N GLU A 80 1.48 13.83 5.94
CA GLU A 80 0.33 14.73 5.87
C GLU A 80 -1.01 14.03 6.09
N TYR A 81 -1.09 12.70 5.90
CA TYR A 81 -2.26 11.86 6.15
C TYR A 81 -2.14 10.99 7.41
N ARG A 82 -1.11 11.18 8.24
CA ARG A 82 -0.93 10.43 9.49
C ARG A 82 -2.15 10.52 10.40
N ASP A 83 -2.78 11.68 10.45
CA ASP A 83 -3.96 11.96 11.26
C ASP A 83 -5.16 11.06 10.91
N VAL A 84 -5.26 10.57 9.67
CA VAL A 84 -6.30 9.62 9.23
C VAL A 84 -6.20 8.28 9.97
N PHE A 85 -5.00 7.92 10.42
CA PHE A 85 -4.72 6.66 11.11
C PHE A 85 -4.43 6.83 12.60
N ASP A 86 -4.39 8.06 13.11
CA ASP A 86 -4.18 8.37 14.53
C ASP A 86 -5.53 8.60 15.25
N PHE A 87 -5.80 7.77 16.26
CA PHE A 87 -7.02 7.80 17.08
C PHE A 87 -6.82 8.51 18.42
N SER A 88 -5.58 8.87 18.77
CA SER A 88 -5.32 9.76 19.90
C SER A 88 -5.74 11.21 19.60
N MET A 89 -5.83 11.55 18.30
CA MET A 89 -6.35 12.83 17.83
C MET A 89 -7.87 12.81 17.67
N LEU A 90 -8.55 13.78 18.29
CA LEU A 90 -9.98 13.99 18.09
C LEU A 90 -10.25 14.42 16.65
N MET A 91 -10.90 13.53 15.88
CA MET A 91 -11.39 13.79 14.53
C MET A 91 -12.73 13.06 14.36
N ASP A 92 -13.72 13.75 13.83
CA ASP A 92 -15.02 13.13 13.53
C ASP A 92 -14.92 12.14 12.34
N ASP A 93 -15.79 11.14 12.34
CA ASP A 93 -15.77 10.06 11.35
C ASP A 93 -15.98 10.56 9.91
N ASN A 94 -16.78 11.61 9.71
CA ASN A 94 -17.03 12.15 8.37
C ASN A 94 -15.78 12.82 7.80
N ARG A 95 -15.10 13.62 8.61
CA ARG A 95 -13.80 14.23 8.26
C ARG A 95 -12.74 13.17 8.02
N ARG A 96 -12.68 12.13 8.86
CA ARG A 96 -11.75 11.01 8.68
C ARG A 96 -12.00 10.27 7.36
N LYS A 97 -13.26 9.97 7.04
CA LYS A 97 -13.66 9.36 5.76
C LYS A 97 -13.30 10.25 4.57
N HIS A 98 -13.55 11.56 4.66
CA HIS A 98 -13.17 12.50 3.61
C HIS A 98 -11.65 12.51 3.37
N ARG A 99 -10.85 12.63 4.43
CA ARG A 99 -9.39 12.59 4.32
C ARG A 99 -8.86 11.26 3.81
N LEU A 100 -9.50 10.15 4.15
CA LEU A 100 -9.16 8.85 3.60
C LEU A 100 -9.42 8.76 2.09
N LYS A 101 -10.56 9.29 1.61
CA LYS A 101 -10.83 9.40 0.16
C LYS A 101 -9.81 10.28 -0.55
N GLU A 102 -9.40 11.37 0.08
CA GLU A 102 -8.32 12.23 -0.42
C GLU A 102 -6.97 11.48 -0.49
N LEU A 103 -6.59 10.72 0.53
CA LEU A 103 -5.40 9.86 0.52
C LEU A 103 -5.42 8.90 -0.68
N PHE A 104 -6.56 8.26 -0.94
CA PHE A 104 -6.68 7.37 -2.09
C PHE A 104 -6.53 8.10 -3.42
N ARG A 105 -7.21 9.24 -3.57
CA ARG A 105 -7.19 10.05 -4.79
C ARG A 105 -5.80 10.62 -5.09
N VAL A 106 -5.13 11.17 -4.09
CA VAL A 106 -3.89 11.95 -4.25
C VAL A 106 -2.64 11.08 -4.20
N PHE A 107 -2.67 10.00 -3.43
CA PHE A 107 -1.49 9.16 -3.20
C PHE A 107 -1.65 7.73 -3.69
N ILE A 108 -2.68 7.00 -3.22
CA ILE A 108 -2.77 5.55 -3.51
C ILE A 108 -2.99 5.28 -4.99
N ASN A 109 -3.96 5.92 -5.64
CA ASN A 109 -4.28 5.64 -7.03
C ASN A 109 -3.12 6.02 -7.97
N PRO A 110 -2.53 7.23 -7.89
CA PRO A 110 -1.39 7.57 -8.75
C PRO A 110 -0.19 6.65 -8.51
N LEU A 111 0.02 6.19 -7.27
CA LEU A 111 1.07 5.23 -6.94
C LEU A 111 0.77 3.86 -7.59
N THR A 112 -0.44 3.33 -7.40
CA THR A 112 -0.76 1.97 -7.85
C THR A 112 -0.93 1.86 -9.36
N GLU A 113 -1.44 2.89 -10.04
CA GLU A 113 -1.48 2.95 -11.51
C GLU A 113 -0.10 2.72 -12.14
N LYS A 114 0.97 3.24 -11.49
CA LYS A 114 2.36 3.02 -11.92
C LYS A 114 2.93 1.71 -11.39
N ALA A 115 2.66 1.37 -10.13
CA ALA A 115 3.21 0.19 -9.47
C ALA A 115 2.67 -1.15 -10.01
N LEU A 116 1.61 -1.13 -10.83
CA LEU A 116 1.07 -2.31 -11.52
C LEU A 116 1.86 -2.71 -12.79
N SER A 117 3.04 -2.14 -13.02
CA SER A 117 3.96 -2.57 -14.08
C SER A 117 5.40 -2.48 -13.59
N ARG A 118 6.29 -3.32 -14.11
CA ARG A 118 7.72 -3.24 -13.77
C ARG A 118 8.33 -1.92 -14.22
N HIS A 119 7.93 -1.46 -15.41
CA HIS A 119 8.38 -0.17 -15.93
C HIS A 119 7.96 0.99 -15.01
N GLY A 120 6.68 1.07 -14.63
CA GLY A 120 6.20 2.11 -13.72
C GLY A 120 6.80 2.00 -12.32
N LEU A 121 7.06 0.79 -11.82
CA LEU A 121 7.77 0.60 -10.56
C LEU A 121 9.20 1.17 -10.60
N LYS A 122 9.90 0.99 -11.73
CA LYS A 122 11.23 1.58 -11.97
C LYS A 122 11.17 3.11 -12.00
N GLU A 123 10.16 3.69 -12.65
CA GLU A 123 9.93 5.15 -12.65
C GLU A 123 9.71 5.68 -11.23
N LEU A 124 8.86 5.01 -10.44
CA LEU A 124 8.58 5.38 -9.05
C LEU A 124 9.85 5.35 -8.20
N GLY A 125 10.68 4.31 -8.36
CA GLY A 125 11.95 4.19 -7.66
C GLY A 125 12.96 5.26 -8.06
N ALA A 126 13.04 5.61 -9.36
CA ALA A 126 13.92 6.67 -9.85
C ALA A 126 13.51 8.07 -9.31
N ARG A 127 12.22 8.28 -9.04
CA ARG A 127 11.67 9.52 -8.45
C ARG A 127 11.67 9.51 -6.92
N GLY A 128 12.17 8.46 -6.27
CA GLY A 128 12.16 8.32 -4.82
C GLY A 128 10.77 8.18 -4.19
N ARG A 129 9.75 7.83 -4.97
CA ARG A 129 8.36 7.67 -4.49
C ARG A 129 8.12 6.33 -3.79
N VAL A 130 8.94 5.34 -4.12
CA VAL A 130 9.03 4.06 -3.42
C VAL A 130 10.49 3.74 -3.18
N TYR A 131 10.76 3.03 -2.10
CA TYR A 131 12.10 2.52 -1.86
C TYR A 131 12.28 1.18 -2.58
N LEU A 132 13.30 1.12 -3.44
CA LEU A 132 13.76 -0.10 -4.10
C LEU A 132 15.14 -0.47 -3.57
N LEU A 133 15.27 -1.70 -3.05
CA LEU A 133 16.56 -2.24 -2.68
C LEU A 133 17.48 -2.34 -3.92
N PRO A 134 18.81 -2.20 -3.78
CA PRO A 134 19.73 -2.30 -4.91
C PRO A 134 19.57 -3.57 -5.75
N ALA A 135 19.36 -4.72 -5.10
CA ALA A 135 19.13 -6.00 -5.79
C ALA A 135 17.84 -5.98 -6.62
N VAL A 136 16.79 -5.33 -6.13
CA VAL A 136 15.52 -5.18 -6.86
C VAL A 136 15.69 -4.26 -8.06
N LYS A 137 16.47 -3.18 -7.94
CA LYS A 137 16.78 -2.28 -9.07
C LYS A 137 17.54 -2.99 -10.19
N ALA A 138 18.39 -3.97 -9.85
CA ALA A 138 19.20 -4.70 -10.82
C ALA A 138 18.35 -5.68 -11.66
N GLU A 139 17.28 -6.23 -11.09
CA GLU A 139 16.40 -7.17 -11.82
C GLU A 139 15.20 -6.52 -12.51
N LEU A 140 14.83 -5.27 -12.14
CA LEU A 140 13.70 -4.51 -12.68
C LEU A 140 13.88 -4.01 -14.12
#